data_AF-A0A2K8SKU5-F1
#
_entry.id   AF-A0A2K8SKU5-F1
#
_cell.length_a   1.000
_cell.length_b   1.000
_cell.length_c   1.000
_cell.angle_alpha   90.00
_cell.angle_beta   90.00
_cell.angle_gamma   90.00
#
_symmetry.space_group_name_H-M   'P 1'
#
loop_
_entity.id
_entity.type
_entity.pdbx_description
1 polymer ?
#
loop_
_entity_poly.entity_id
_entity_poly.type
_entity_poly.pdbx_seq_one_letter_code
_entity_poly.pdbx_strand_id
1 'polypeptide(L)' 'MFDKPISQAQATRLWMIARVELKLQDCEVRAVLAEYGVTSTKFLPAYQYKEIMNRLRQCADAEF' A
#
# COMPACT_ATOMS: atom_id res chain seq x y z
N MET A 1 -20.98 7.64 4.28
CA MET A 1 -19.90 7.99 5.22
C MET A 1 -18.67 8.32 4.38
N PHE A 2 -18.11 9.52 4.50
CA PHE A 2 -16.85 9.86 3.82
C PHE A 2 -15.72 9.20 4.58
N ASP A 3 -15.15 8.15 4.01
CA ASP A 3 -14.01 7.47 4.62
C ASP A 3 -12.81 8.42 4.61
N LYS A 4 -12.23 8.65 5.78
CA LYS A 4 -11.09 9.57 5.87
C LYS A 4 -9.89 8.89 5.22
N PRO A 5 -9.18 9.57 4.31
CA PRO A 5 -7.95 9.04 3.76
C PRO A 5 -6.93 8.85 4.88
N ILE A 6 -5.95 7.98 4.64
CA ILE A 6 -4.83 7.80 5.55
C ILE A 6 -4.07 9.11 5.73
N SER A 7 -3.48 9.27 6.91
CA SER A 7 -2.59 10.39 7.19
C SER A 7 -1.32 10.32 6.34
N GLN A 8 -0.65 11.46 6.14
CA GLN A 8 0.64 11.50 5.45
C GLN A 8 1.67 10.58 6.10
N ALA A 9 1.68 10.48 7.43
CA ALA A 9 2.57 9.58 8.16
C ALA A 9 2.31 8.10 7.82
N GLN A 10 1.06 7.69 7.68
CA GLN A 10 0.69 6.33 7.24
C GLN A 10 1.08 6.09 5.78
N ALA A 11 0.87 7.06 4.89
CA ALA A 11 1.28 6.95 3.50
C ALA A 11 2.80 6.79 3.37
N THR A 12 3.58 7.58 4.12
CA THR A 12 5.05 7.45 4.18
C THR A 12 5.46 6.10 4.74
N ARG A 13 4.81 5.64 5.80
CA ARG A 13 5.12 4.34 6.43
C ARG A 13 4.85 3.18 5.48
N LEU A 14 3.74 3.20 4.74
CA LEU A 14 3.42 2.19 3.72
C LEU A 14 4.52 2.12 2.65
N TRP A 15 4.95 3.26 2.14
CA TRP A 15 6.04 3.33 1.15
C TRP A 15 7.37 2.84 1.71
N MET A 16 7.70 3.19 2.96
CA MET A 16 8.91 2.70 3.60
C MET A 16 8.88 1.17 3.77
N ILE A 17 7.78 0.61 4.28
CA ILE A 17 7.63 -0.84 4.44
C ILE A 17 7.77 -1.53 3.08
N ALA A 18 7.06 -1.05 2.07
CA ALA A 18 7.07 -1.65 0.75
C ALA A 18 8.47 -1.67 0.10
N ARG A 19 9.22 -0.56 0.16
CA ARG A 19 10.54 -0.46 -0.48
C ARG A 19 11.68 -1.04 0.37
N VAL A 20 11.67 -0.81 1.68
CA VAL A 20 12.80 -1.14 2.56
C VAL A 20 12.67 -2.54 3.11
N GLU A 21 11.50 -2.87 3.67
CA GLU A 21 11.29 -4.17 4.33
C GLU A 21 10.93 -5.25 3.32
N LEU A 22 10.02 -4.94 2.39
CA LEU A 22 9.50 -5.89 1.42
C LEU A 22 10.29 -5.91 0.11
N LYS A 23 11.21 -4.95 -0.10
CA LYS A 23 12.04 -4.80 -1.31
C LYS A 23 11.24 -4.77 -2.62
N LEU A 24 9.96 -4.41 -2.56
CA LEU A 24 9.09 -4.31 -3.72
C LEU A 24 9.49 -3.10 -4.57
N GLN A 25 9.36 -3.27 -5.88
CA GLN A 25 9.58 -2.18 -6.82
C GLN A 25 8.39 -1.21 -6.83
N ASP A 26 8.65 0.05 -7.21
CA ASP A 26 7.62 1.07 -7.30
C ASP A 26 6.45 0.66 -8.22
N CYS A 27 6.71 -0.15 -9.25
CA CYS A 27 5.68 -0.70 -10.14
C CYS A 27 4.78 -1.73 -9.44
N GLU A 28 5.33 -2.59 -8.58
CA GLU A 28 4.57 -3.60 -7.84
C GLU A 28 3.70 -2.96 -6.77
N VAL A 29 4.25 -1.99 -6.03
CA VAL A 29 3.47 -1.22 -5.05
C VAL A 29 2.29 -0.52 -5.72
N ARG A 30 2.52 0.07 -6.91
CA ARG A 30 1.45 0.69 -7.70
C ARG A 30 0.46 -0.33 -8.25
N ALA A 31 0.90 -1.52 -8.65
CA ALA A 31 0.03 -2.59 -9.12
C ALA A 31 -0.92 -3.03 -8.01
N VAL A 32 -0.39 -3.27 -6.80
CA VAL A 32 -1.21 -3.58 -5.62
C VAL A 32 -2.19 -2.45 -5.34
N LEU A 33 -1.75 -1.19 -5.29
CA LEU A 33 -2.67 -0.05 -5.07
C LEU A 33 -3.77 0.05 -6.13
N ALA A 34 -3.45 -0.26 -7.39
CA ALA A 34 -4.40 -0.27 -8.49
C ALA A 34 -5.45 -1.39 -8.35
N GLU A 35 -5.13 -2.55 -7.76
CA GLU A 35 -6.11 -3.61 -7.44
C GLU A 35 -7.24 -3.08 -6.54
N TYR A 36 -6.92 -2.10 -5.67
CA TYR A 36 -7.87 -1.46 -4.77
C TYR A 36 -8.52 -0.19 -5.35
N GLY A 37 -8.29 0.10 -6.63
CA GLY A 37 -8.79 1.30 -7.30
C GLY A 37 -8.11 2.60 -6.81
N VAL A 38 -6.96 2.49 -6.16
CA VAL A 38 -6.22 3.62 -5.59
C VAL A 38 -5.03 3.96 -6.47
N THR A 39 -5.02 5.15 -7.07
CA THR A 39 -3.88 5.63 -7.88
C THR A 39 -2.78 6.31 -7.06
N SER A 40 -3.09 6.72 -5.82
CA SER A 40 -2.13 7.35 -4.93
C SER A 40 -2.46 7.07 -3.46
N THR A 41 -1.42 6.84 -2.66
CA THR A 41 -1.53 6.62 -1.20
C THR A 41 -2.19 7.79 -0.47
N LYS A 42 -2.24 8.99 -1.06
CA LYS A 42 -2.97 10.16 -0.52
C LYS A 42 -4.48 9.99 -0.50
N PHE A 43 -5.02 9.17 -1.41
CA PHE A 43 -6.47 8.91 -1.52
C PHE A 43 -6.85 7.55 -0.93
N LEU A 44 -5.89 6.84 -0.34
CA LEU A 44 -6.10 5.53 0.23
C LEU A 44 -7.01 5.67 1.48
N PRO A 45 -8.21 5.08 1.49
CA PRO A 45 -9.10 5.19 2.62
C PRO A 45 -8.61 4.33 3.79
N ALA A 46 -8.78 4.83 5.02
CA ALA A 46 -8.13 4.25 6.20
C ALA A 46 -8.52 2.78 6.45
N TYR A 47 -9.72 2.34 6.08
CA TYR A 47 -10.13 0.94 6.21
C TYR A 47 -9.31 0.00 5.31
N GLN A 48 -8.87 0.45 4.13
CA GLN A 48 -8.10 -0.38 3.20
C GLN A 48 -6.62 -0.48 3.57
N TYR A 49 -6.12 0.41 4.42
CA TYR A 49 -4.70 0.48 4.76
C TYR A 49 -4.13 -0.85 5.24
N LYS A 50 -4.85 -1.54 6.12
CA LYS A 50 -4.42 -2.82 6.68
C LYS A 50 -4.45 -3.93 5.63
N GLU A 51 -5.44 -3.90 4.74
CA GLU A 51 -5.62 -4.87 3.67
C GLU A 51 -4.51 -4.74 2.61
N ILE A 52 -4.24 -3.51 2.18
CA ILE A 52 -3.15 -3.18 1.24
C ILE A 52 -1.78 -3.57 1.80
N MET A 53 -1.52 -3.29 3.09
CA MET A 53 -0.30 -3.75 3.75
C MET A 53 -0.14 -5.28 3.71
N ASN A 54 -1.22 -6.01 3.94
CA ASN A 54 -1.19 -7.46 3.90
C ASN A 54 -0.95 -7.96 2.48
N ARG A 55 -1.56 -7.31 1.48
CA ARG A 55 -1.37 -7.65 0.07
C ARG A 55 0.05 -7.38 -0.42
N LEU A 56 0.64 -6.25 -0.01
CA LEU A 56 2.05 -5.95 -0.28
C LEU A 56 2.96 -7.03 0.31
N ARG A 57 2.72 -7.48 1.54
CA ARG A 57 3.47 -8.59 2.14
C ARG A 57 3.34 -9.89 1.36
N GLN A 58 2.13 -10.23 0.92
CA GLN A 58 1.90 -11.41 0.08
C GLN A 58 2.60 -11.30 -1.27
N CYS A 59 2.64 -10.12 -1.89
CA CYS A 59 3.34 -9.89 -3.14
C CYS A 59 4.85 -10.16 -2.96
N ALA A 60 5.43 -9.67 -1.87
CA ALA A 60 6.85 -9.87 -1.56
C ALA A 60 7.18 -11.32 -1.16
N ASP A 61 6.23 -12.04 -0.57
CA ASP A 61 6.40 -13.45 -0.18
C ASP A 61 6.17 -14.42 -1.36
N ALA A 62 5.39 -14.00 -2.37
CA ALA A 62 5.11 -14.80 -3.57
C ALA A 62 6.27 -14.84 -4.57
N GLU A 63 7.29 -13.98 -4.43
CA GLU A 63 8.57 -14.11 -5.13
C GLU A 63 9.49 -15.12 -4.41
N PHE A 64 9.14 -16.41 -4.43
CA PHE A 64 10.03 -17.51 -4.07
C PHE A 64 9.88 -18.71 -5.03
#